data_AF-A0A7K0T8J9-F1
#
_entry.id   AF-A0A7K0T8J9-F1
#
_cell.length_a   1.000
_cell.length_b   1.000
_cell.length_c   1.000
_cell.angle_alpha   90.00
_cell.angle_beta   90.00
_cell.angle_gamma   90.00
#
_symmetry.space_group_name_H-M   'P 1'
#
loop_
_entity.id
_entity.type
_entity.pdbx_description
1 polymer ?
#
loop_
_entity_poly.entity_id
_entity_poly.type
_entity_poly.pdbx_seq_one_letter_code
_entity_poly.pdbx_strand_id
1 'polypeptide(L)'
;APFDLAEAEGELVGGFHTEYSSLKFALFFLAEYVNIISVSALATTLFLGGYHAPPFLSFTENWLGGWFTAIWFFSKVLVFFFVFVWLRGTLPRLRYDQFMQFGWKILIPVSIVWILIVATLRLLSLQGAPRLVVVGFASFVVLLVMLVNIGFEKAKKKKEEAVFDEGPAPSFAVPALPIKKESDHV
;
A
#
# COMPACT_ATOMS: atom_id res chain seq x y z
N ALA A 1 -15.43 -0.58 1.13
CA ALA A 1 -14.49 -0.58 2.27
C ALA A 1 -13.79 -1.93 2.32
N PRO A 2 -12.52 -2.01 1.91
CA PRO A 2 -11.80 -3.28 1.75
C PRO A 2 -11.29 -3.87 3.07
N PHE A 3 -11.24 -3.09 4.15
CA PHE A 3 -10.76 -3.48 5.48
C PHE A 3 -11.89 -3.56 6.53
N ASP A 4 -13.13 -3.50 6.07
CA ASP A 4 -14.34 -3.47 6.90
C ASP A 4 -14.86 -4.89 7.14
N LEU A 5 -13.93 -5.77 7.55
CA LEU A 5 -14.13 -7.22 7.54
C LEU A 5 -14.76 -7.71 8.84
N ALA A 6 -14.50 -7.00 9.94
CA ALA A 6 -15.17 -7.22 11.21
C ALA A 6 -16.66 -6.83 11.17
N GLU A 7 -17.08 -5.97 10.23
CA GLU A 7 -18.49 -5.61 10.04
C GLU A 7 -19.29 -6.71 9.32
N ALA A 8 -18.62 -7.67 8.66
CA ALA A 8 -19.27 -8.65 7.79
C ALA A 8 -19.07 -10.12 8.16
N GLU A 9 -18.06 -10.49 8.97
CA GLU A 9 -17.69 -11.91 9.15
C GLU A 9 -18.07 -12.53 10.52
N GLY A 10 -18.80 -11.86 11.42
CA GLY A 10 -19.06 -12.37 12.78
C GLY A 10 -20.52 -12.47 13.22
N GLU A 11 -21.32 -13.34 12.58
CA GLU A 11 -22.54 -13.98 13.14
C GLU A 11 -23.86 -13.15 13.23
N LEU A 12 -24.83 -13.43 12.34
CA LEU A 12 -26.28 -13.05 12.36
C LEU A 12 -26.66 -11.53 12.40
N VAL A 13 -27.22 -11.03 11.30
CA VAL A 13 -28.07 -9.82 11.21
C VAL A 13 -27.40 -8.52 11.67
N GLY A 14 -26.49 -7.94 10.87
CA GLY A 14 -26.22 -6.49 10.94
C GLY A 14 -25.49 -5.93 12.17
N GLY A 15 -24.86 -6.76 13.02
CA GLY A 15 -23.91 -6.35 14.06
C GLY A 15 -24.28 -5.07 14.82
N PHE A 16 -23.38 -4.07 14.83
CA PHE A 16 -23.61 -2.81 15.56
C PHE A 16 -24.70 -1.91 14.93
N HIS A 17 -25.07 -2.12 13.66
CA HIS A 17 -26.18 -1.39 13.01
C HIS A 17 -27.53 -1.77 13.59
N THR A 18 -27.64 -2.99 14.15
CA THR A 18 -28.87 -3.50 14.76
C THR A 18 -28.83 -3.49 16.30
N GLU A 19 -27.64 -3.51 16.90
CA GLU A 19 -27.47 -3.52 18.35
C GLU A 19 -27.47 -2.12 19.00
N TYR A 20 -27.07 -1.07 18.28
CA TYR A 20 -26.96 0.28 18.83
C TYR A 20 -28.02 1.23 18.27
N SER A 21 -28.76 1.88 19.16
CA SER A 21 -29.72 2.92 18.79
C SER A 21 -29.06 4.29 18.59
N SER A 22 -29.50 5.00 17.54
CA SER A 22 -29.29 6.43 17.24
C SER A 22 -27.93 7.01 17.62
N LEU A 23 -27.80 7.55 18.84
CA LEU A 23 -26.63 8.30 19.28
C LEU A 23 -25.38 7.41 19.43
N LYS A 24 -25.53 6.18 19.94
CA LYS A 24 -24.38 5.25 20.08
C LYS A 24 -23.87 4.78 18.72
N PHE A 25 -24.80 4.57 17.78
CA PHE A 25 -24.49 4.26 16.39
C PHE A 25 -23.77 5.42 15.69
N ALA A 26 -24.25 6.65 15.87
CA ALA A 26 -23.60 7.84 15.33
C ALA A 26 -22.17 8.03 15.88
N LEU A 27 -21.96 7.75 17.18
CA LEU A 27 -20.63 7.81 17.79
C LEU A 27 -19.66 6.77 17.23
N PHE A 28 -20.14 5.56 16.89
CA PHE A 28 -19.30 4.53 16.29
C PHE A 28 -18.77 4.96 14.92
N PHE A 29 -19.66 5.47 14.05
CA PHE A 29 -19.23 6.02 12.76
C PHE A 29 -18.34 7.24 12.91
N LEU A 30 -18.68 8.16 13.82
CA LEU A 30 -17.83 9.31 14.10
C LEU A 30 -16.43 8.86 14.49
N ALA A 31 -16.31 7.84 15.35
CA ALA A 31 -15.02 7.29 15.76
C ALA A 31 -14.24 6.69 14.57
N GLU A 32 -14.91 6.01 13.63
CA GLU A 32 -14.27 5.51 12.41
C GLU A 32 -13.71 6.66 11.56
N TYR A 33 -14.49 7.71 11.32
CA TYR A 33 -14.02 8.88 10.57
C TYR A 33 -12.90 9.64 11.29
N VAL A 34 -13.00 9.79 12.61
CA VAL A 34 -11.94 10.37 13.43
C VAL A 34 -10.66 9.55 13.29
N ASN A 35 -10.73 8.22 13.33
CA ASN A 35 -9.57 7.34 13.14
C ASN A 35 -8.95 7.54 11.75
N ILE A 36 -9.74 7.59 10.67
CA ILE A 36 -9.23 7.84 9.31
C ILE A 36 -8.52 9.20 9.23
N ILE A 37 -9.07 10.25 9.84
CA ILE A 37 -8.44 11.57 9.89
C ILE A 37 -7.16 11.54 10.73
N SER A 38 -7.16 10.86 11.88
CA SER A 38 -5.98 10.71 12.74
C SER A 38 -4.85 9.97 12.05
N VAL A 39 -5.14 8.87 11.36
CA VAL A 39 -4.15 8.12 10.56
C VAL A 39 -3.63 8.98 9.41
N SER A 40 -4.49 9.76 8.75
CA SER A 40 -4.08 10.70 7.71
C SER A 40 -3.17 11.81 8.25
N ALA A 41 -3.46 12.32 9.46
CA ALA A 41 -2.63 13.29 10.16
C ALA A 41 -1.24 12.71 10.51
N LEU A 42 -1.20 11.49 11.06
CA LEU A 42 0.06 10.78 11.34
C LEU A 42 0.87 10.49 10.07
N ALA A 43 0.20 10.08 8.98
CA ALA A 43 0.88 9.87 7.70
C ALA A 43 1.47 11.18 7.16
N THR A 44 0.74 12.28 7.30
CA THR A 44 1.21 13.62 6.89
C THR A 44 2.43 14.06 7.69
N THR A 45 2.45 13.86 9.00
CA THR A 45 3.59 14.25 9.84
C THR A 45 4.82 13.39 9.59
N LEU A 46 4.65 12.06 9.51
CA LEU A 46 5.76 11.12 9.40
C LEU A 46 6.38 11.08 7.99
N PHE A 47 5.57 11.20 6.94
CA PHE A 47 6.04 10.98 5.56
C PHE A 47 6.08 12.24 4.71
N LEU A 48 5.16 13.20 4.88
CA LEU A 48 5.09 14.42 4.05
C LEU A 48 5.72 15.65 4.72
N GLY A 49 6.44 15.50 5.83
CA GLY A 49 7.09 16.62 6.52
C GLY A 49 6.13 17.55 7.27
N GLY A 50 4.93 17.07 7.63
CA GLY A 50 3.99 17.80 8.49
C GLY A 50 3.55 19.14 7.91
N TYR A 51 3.82 20.22 8.64
CA TYR A 51 3.40 21.59 8.33
C TYR A 51 4.25 22.28 7.27
N HIS A 52 5.38 21.68 6.87
CA HIS A 52 6.27 22.31 5.89
C HIS A 52 5.62 22.38 4.51
N ALA A 53 5.79 23.49 3.81
CA ALA A 53 5.37 23.63 2.43
C ALA A 53 6.08 22.59 1.54
N PRO A 54 5.43 22.10 0.48
CA PRO A 54 6.10 21.27 -0.52
C PRO A 54 7.38 21.95 -1.03
N PRO A 55 8.45 21.21 -1.34
CA PRO A 55 9.74 21.80 -1.73
C PRO A 55 9.65 22.84 -2.85
N PHE A 56 8.71 22.67 -3.78
CA PHE A 56 8.47 23.59 -4.90
C PHE A 56 7.81 24.92 -4.49
N LEU A 57 7.15 24.98 -3.33
CA LEU A 57 6.40 26.13 -2.81
C LEU A 57 6.98 26.67 -1.50
N SER A 58 8.24 26.33 -1.19
CA SER A 58 8.91 26.75 0.06
C SER A 58 8.97 28.28 0.24
N PHE A 59 8.94 29.06 -0.84
CA PHE A 59 8.86 30.53 -0.77
C PHE A 59 7.59 31.04 -0.05
N THR A 60 6.51 30.25 -0.04
CA THR A 60 5.25 30.63 0.63
C THR A 60 5.39 30.67 2.15
N GLU A 61 6.31 29.90 2.74
CA GLU A 61 6.56 29.91 4.19
C GLU A 61 7.19 31.23 4.63
N ASN A 62 8.16 31.71 3.85
CA ASN A 62 8.85 32.97 4.12
C ASN A 62 7.96 34.19 3.84
N TRP A 63 7.05 34.09 2.87
CA TRP A 63 6.21 35.22 2.44
C TRP A 63 4.91 35.35 3.22
N LEU A 64 4.22 34.23 3.53
CA LEU A 64 2.92 34.26 4.23
C LEU A 64 3.03 34.08 5.75
N GLY A 65 4.11 33.48 6.26
CA GLY A 65 4.45 33.42 7.68
C GLY A 65 3.50 32.60 8.58
N GLY A 66 4.06 31.95 9.59
CA GLY A 66 3.37 31.45 10.79
C GLY A 66 2.16 30.55 10.52
N TRP A 67 0.95 31.10 10.64
CA TRP A 67 -0.33 30.36 10.58
C TRP A 67 -0.61 29.72 9.23
N PHE A 68 -0.05 30.24 8.13
CA PHE A 68 -0.29 29.71 6.79
C PHE A 68 0.28 28.28 6.61
N THR A 69 1.26 27.90 7.42
CA THR A 69 1.79 26.52 7.47
C THR A 69 0.75 25.50 7.93
N ALA A 70 -0.24 25.91 8.73
CA ALA A 70 -1.36 25.06 9.12
C ALA A 70 -2.24 24.71 7.93
N ILE A 71 -2.43 25.63 6.97
CA ILE A 71 -3.19 25.36 5.74
C ILE A 71 -2.49 24.26 4.93
N TRP A 72 -1.16 24.28 4.84
CA TRP A 72 -0.40 23.22 4.19
C TRP A 72 -0.58 21.87 4.89
N PHE A 73 -0.58 21.86 6.22
CA PHE A 73 -0.86 20.66 6.99
C PHE A 73 -2.26 20.10 6.69
N PHE A 74 -3.31 20.93 6.86
CA PHE A 74 -4.70 20.49 6.63
C PHE A 74 -4.95 20.10 5.19
N SER A 75 -4.34 20.79 4.22
CA SER A 75 -4.42 20.44 2.80
C SER A 75 -3.85 19.03 2.55
N LYS A 76 -2.67 18.71 3.09
CA LYS A 76 -2.08 17.36 2.97
C LYS A 76 -2.93 16.30 3.66
N VAL A 77 -3.46 16.60 4.85
CA VAL A 77 -4.38 15.69 5.55
C VAL A 77 -5.62 15.43 4.71
N LEU A 78 -6.19 16.46 4.08
CA LEU A 78 -7.36 16.34 3.22
C LEU A 78 -7.05 15.53 1.95
N VAL A 79 -5.85 15.66 1.38
CA VAL A 79 -5.39 14.80 0.27
C VAL A 79 -5.33 13.34 0.70
N PHE A 80 -4.71 13.02 1.84
CA PHE A 80 -4.69 11.64 2.34
C PHE A 80 -6.08 11.11 2.66
N PHE A 81 -6.92 11.92 3.31
CA PHE A 81 -8.30 11.57 3.60
C PHE A 81 -9.08 11.27 2.30
N PHE A 82 -8.92 12.12 1.28
CA PHE A 82 -9.50 11.91 -0.04
C PHE A 82 -9.01 10.60 -0.66
N VAL A 83 -7.71 10.30 -0.59
CA VAL A 83 -7.16 9.02 -1.07
C VAL A 83 -7.76 7.84 -0.31
N PHE A 84 -7.90 7.90 1.02
CA PHE A 84 -8.53 6.83 1.80
C PHE A 84 -9.99 6.61 1.41
N VAL A 85 -10.76 7.68 1.22
CA VAL A 85 -12.17 7.59 0.75
C VAL A 85 -12.24 7.04 -0.68
N TRP A 86 -11.34 7.48 -1.55
CA TRP A 86 -11.26 6.98 -2.93
C TRP A 86 -10.89 5.49 -2.98
N LEU A 87 -9.91 5.06 -2.19
CA LEU A 87 -9.54 3.64 -2.03
C LEU A 87 -10.70 2.83 -1.43
N ARG A 88 -11.46 3.40 -0.48
CA ARG A 88 -12.66 2.75 0.09
C ARG A 88 -13.71 2.44 -0.99
N GLY A 89 -13.83 3.31 -1.99
CA GLY A 89 -14.78 3.18 -3.11
C GLY A 89 -14.28 2.35 -4.29
N THR A 90 -12.97 2.26 -4.51
CA THR A 90 -12.38 1.58 -5.68
C THR A 90 -11.92 0.14 -5.42
N LEU A 91 -11.50 -0.18 -4.20
CA LEU A 91 -10.93 -1.50 -3.91
C LEU A 91 -12.03 -2.57 -3.73
N PRO A 92 -11.91 -3.73 -4.40
CA PRO A 92 -12.74 -4.90 -4.13
C PRO A 92 -12.61 -5.32 -2.66
N ARG A 93 -13.68 -5.86 -2.08
CA ARG A 93 -13.65 -6.39 -0.71
C ARG A 93 -12.67 -7.58 -0.66
N LEU A 94 -11.64 -7.48 0.17
CA LEU A 94 -10.66 -8.54 0.39
C LEU A 94 -11.10 -9.41 1.55
N ARG A 95 -10.96 -10.73 1.47
CA ARG A 95 -11.32 -11.63 2.59
C ARG A 95 -10.34 -11.46 3.77
N TYR A 96 -10.82 -11.66 5.01
CA TYR A 96 -9.97 -11.60 6.22
C TYR A 96 -8.70 -12.44 6.12
N ASP A 97 -8.81 -13.68 5.66
CA ASP A 97 -7.66 -14.57 5.51
C ASP A 97 -6.61 -14.05 4.52
N GLN A 98 -7.04 -13.40 3.43
CA GLN A 98 -6.13 -12.84 2.44
C GLN A 98 -5.39 -11.63 3.01
N PHE A 99 -6.10 -10.80 3.77
CA PHE A 99 -5.52 -9.65 4.47
C PHE A 99 -4.49 -10.09 5.51
N MET A 100 -4.82 -11.09 6.34
CA MET A 100 -3.91 -11.60 7.35
C MET A 100 -2.67 -12.24 6.74
N GLN A 101 -2.81 -12.98 5.64
CA GLN A 101 -1.67 -13.52 4.92
C GLN A 101 -0.79 -12.41 4.34
N PHE A 102 -1.36 -11.36 3.78
CA PHE A 102 -0.60 -10.20 3.28
C PHE A 102 0.15 -9.48 4.41
N GLY A 103 -0.51 -9.23 5.54
CA GLY A 103 0.10 -8.63 6.74
C GLY A 103 1.29 -9.43 7.25
N TRP A 104 1.08 -10.71 7.52
CA TRP A 104 2.09 -11.55 8.17
C TRP A 104 3.19 -12.03 7.23
N LYS A 105 2.86 -12.39 5.99
CA LYS A 105 3.84 -12.99 5.06
C LYS A 105 4.57 -11.96 4.21
N ILE A 106 4.00 -10.77 3.99
CA ILE A 106 4.57 -9.77 3.09
C ILE A 106 4.97 -8.50 3.86
N LEU A 107 4.05 -7.85 4.58
CA LEU A 107 4.32 -6.57 5.23
C LEU A 107 5.39 -6.66 6.33
N ILE A 108 5.30 -7.67 7.22
CA ILE A 108 6.26 -7.81 8.32
C ILE A 108 7.69 -8.07 7.80
N PRO A 109 7.94 -9.08 6.93
CA PRO A 109 9.29 -9.31 6.42
C PRO A 109 9.87 -8.12 5.65
N VAL A 110 9.04 -7.45 4.84
CA VAL A 110 9.47 -6.28 4.08
C VAL A 110 9.85 -5.12 4.99
N SER A 111 9.06 -4.86 6.05
CA SER A 111 9.37 -3.77 6.98
C SER A 111 10.68 -4.02 7.75
N ILE A 112 10.93 -5.27 8.17
CA ILE A 112 12.20 -5.65 8.83
C ILE A 112 13.39 -5.42 7.90
N VAL A 113 13.33 -5.90 6.66
CA VAL A 113 14.40 -5.70 5.66
C VAL A 113 14.64 -4.22 5.40
N TRP A 114 13.56 -3.42 5.27
CA TRP A 114 13.67 -1.99 5.06
C TRP A 114 14.34 -1.26 6.23
N ILE A 115 13.96 -1.60 7.46
CA ILE A 115 14.58 -1.02 8.67
C ILE A 115 16.08 -1.37 8.72
N LEU A 116 16.47 -2.60 8.41
CA LEU A 116 17.89 -3.00 8.38
C LEU A 116 18.69 -2.21 7.33
N ILE A 117 18.13 -2.01 6.14
CA ILE A 117 18.75 -1.21 5.07
C ILE A 117 18.94 0.23 5.54
N VAL A 118 17.89 0.86 6.06
CA VAL A 118 17.93 2.26 6.53
C VAL A 118 18.87 2.41 7.72
N ALA A 119 18.86 1.48 8.67
CA ALA A 119 19.76 1.48 9.82
C ALA A 119 21.23 1.37 9.39
N THR A 120 21.54 0.49 8.45
CA THR A 120 22.90 0.32 7.90
C THR A 120 23.35 1.58 7.18
N LEU A 121 22.50 2.15 6.31
CA LEU A 121 22.78 3.43 5.64
C LEU A 121 23.01 4.56 6.64
N ARG A 122 22.20 4.62 7.70
CA ARG A 122 22.35 5.62 8.77
C ARG A 122 23.66 5.46 9.52
N LEU A 123 24.06 4.22 9.83
CA LEU A 123 25.32 3.93 10.51
C LEU A 123 26.53 4.33 9.65
N LEU A 124 26.53 3.98 8.36
CA LEU A 124 27.59 4.37 7.42
C LEU A 124 27.71 5.89 7.30
N SER A 125 26.57 6.60 7.28
CA SER A 125 26.52 8.06 7.26
C SER A 125 27.10 8.69 8.53
N LEU A 126 26.79 8.13 9.71
CA LEU A 126 27.32 8.62 11.00
C LEU A 126 28.83 8.40 11.15
N GLN A 127 29.37 7.32 10.60
CA GLN A 127 30.81 7.05 10.61
C GLN A 127 31.61 7.92 9.64
N GLY A 128 30.95 8.83 8.91
CA GLY A 128 31.62 9.72 7.94
C GLY A 128 32.23 8.97 6.76
N ALA A 129 31.68 7.79 6.42
CA ALA A 129 32.16 6.99 5.30
C ALA A 129 32.15 7.83 4.00
N PRO A 130 33.13 7.65 3.09
CA PRO A 130 33.15 8.37 1.83
C PRO A 130 31.83 8.16 1.09
N ARG A 131 31.26 9.23 0.51
CA ARG A 131 29.97 9.21 -0.19
C ARG A 131 29.86 8.08 -1.22
N LEU A 132 30.99 7.66 -1.80
CA LEU A 132 31.10 6.54 -2.72
C LEU A 132 30.64 5.22 -2.09
N VAL A 133 31.02 4.91 -0.84
CA VAL A 133 30.61 3.68 -0.15
C VAL A 133 29.11 3.69 0.16
N VAL A 134 28.57 4.84 0.57
CA VAL A 134 27.13 5.00 0.84
C VAL A 134 26.32 4.83 -0.45
N VAL A 135 26.75 5.50 -1.53
CA VAL A 135 26.09 5.39 -2.85
C VAL A 135 26.25 3.99 -3.43
N GLY A 136 27.42 3.36 -3.25
CA GLY A 136 27.68 1.99 -3.69
C GLY A 136 26.83 0.95 -2.96
N PHE A 137 26.65 1.10 -1.65
CA PHE A 137 25.74 0.25 -0.89
C PHE A 137 24.28 0.48 -1.30
N ALA A 138 23.85 1.73 -1.45
CA ALA A 138 22.49 2.05 -1.89
C ALA A 138 22.21 1.49 -3.30
N SER A 139 23.13 1.65 -4.25
CA SER A 139 22.97 1.12 -5.60
C SER A 139 22.96 -0.41 -5.61
N PHE A 140 23.81 -1.05 -4.79
CA PHE A 140 23.79 -2.50 -4.62
C PHE A 140 22.44 -3.02 -4.09
N VAL A 141 21.88 -2.37 -3.08
CA VAL A 141 20.56 -2.72 -2.53
C VAL A 141 19.47 -2.56 -3.61
N VAL A 142 19.48 -1.46 -4.36
CA VAL A 142 18.51 -1.23 -5.45
C VAL A 142 18.63 -2.31 -6.54
N LEU A 143 19.85 -2.65 -6.95
CA LEU A 143 20.09 -3.72 -7.91
C LEU A 143 19.63 -5.08 -7.39
N LEU A 144 19.87 -5.39 -6.12
CA LEU A 144 19.39 -6.61 -5.48
C LEU A 144 17.86 -6.67 -5.52
N VAL A 145 17.18 -5.59 -5.14
CA VAL A 145 15.71 -5.50 -5.20
C VAL A 145 15.21 -5.68 -6.63
N MET A 146 15.86 -5.07 -7.64
CA MET A 146 15.52 -5.25 -9.04
C MET A 146 15.72 -6.69 -9.52
N LEU A 147 16.83 -7.34 -9.16
CA LEU A 147 17.10 -8.74 -9.51
C LEU A 147 16.07 -9.68 -8.89
N VAL A 148 15.70 -9.44 -7.63
CA VAL A 148 14.63 -10.17 -6.95
C VAL A 148 13.32 -9.96 -7.69
N ASN A 149 12.97 -8.73 -8.06
CA ASN A 149 11.74 -8.43 -8.78
C ASN A 149 11.67 -9.14 -10.14
N ILE A 150 12.76 -9.12 -10.92
CA ILE A 150 12.87 -9.85 -12.19
C ILE A 150 12.74 -11.37 -11.96
N GLY A 151 13.34 -11.90 -10.90
CA GLY A 151 13.23 -13.31 -10.52
C GLY A 151 11.78 -13.71 -10.20
N PHE A 152 11.06 -12.88 -9.46
CA PHE A 152 9.64 -13.06 -9.17
C PHE A 152 8.77 -13.00 -10.43
N GLU A 153 9.01 -12.06 -11.35
CA GLU A 153 8.30 -11.98 -12.62
C GLU A 153 8.56 -13.22 -13.50
N LYS A 154 9.81 -13.69 -13.58
CA LYS A 154 10.16 -14.92 -14.29
C LYS A 154 9.51 -16.15 -13.66
N ALA A 155 9.50 -16.25 -12.34
CA ALA A 155 8.84 -17.34 -11.63
C ALA A 155 7.32 -17.34 -11.85
N LYS A 156 6.70 -16.14 -11.89
CA LYS A 156 5.28 -15.99 -12.20
C LYS A 156 4.97 -16.42 -13.64
N LYS A 157 5.76 -15.97 -14.62
CA LYS A 157 5.61 -16.38 -16.03
C LYS A 157 5.78 -17.88 -16.21
N LYS A 158 6.80 -18.49 -15.60
CA LYS A 158 7.00 -19.95 -15.65
C LYS A 158 5.81 -20.71 -15.05
N LYS A 159 5.20 -20.19 -13.99
CA LYS A 159 4.01 -20.79 -13.38
C LYS A 159 2.78 -20.64 -14.27
N GLU A 160 2.61 -19.52 -14.97
CA GLU A 160 1.56 -19.36 -15.99
C GLU A 160 1.77 -20.34 -17.14
N GLU A 161 2.97 -20.41 -17.72
CA GLU A 161 3.29 -21.33 -18.82
C GLU A 161 3.07 -22.80 -18.44
N ALA A 162 3.43 -23.20 -17.22
CA ALA A 162 3.21 -24.57 -16.72
C ALA A 162 1.72 -24.92 -16.47
N VAL A 163 0.83 -23.92 -16.38
CA VAL A 163 -0.62 -24.14 -16.25
C VAL A 163 -1.28 -24.29 -17.64
N PHE A 164 -0.68 -23.70 -18.68
CA PHE A 164 -1.15 -23.79 -20.07
C PHE A 164 -0.54 -24.95 -20.87
N ASP A 165 0.44 -25.66 -20.32
CA ASP A 165 0.92 -26.93 -20.86
C ASP A 165 -0.10 -28.02 -20.50
N GLU A 166 -1.23 -28.03 -21.22
CA GLU A 166 -2.11 -29.19 -21.24
C GLU A 166 -1.25 -30.37 -21.72
N GLY A 167 -1.07 -31.37 -20.85
CA GLY A 167 -0.46 -32.64 -21.21
C GLY A 167 -1.10 -33.23 -22.49
N PRO A 168 -0.50 -34.28 -23.09
CA PRO A 168 -0.84 -34.74 -24.42
C PRO A 168 -2.36 -34.79 -24.65
N ALA A 169 -2.81 -34.09 -25.71
CA ALA A 169 -4.21 -33.85 -25.99
C ALA A 169 -5.05 -35.12 -25.75
N PRO A 170 -6.14 -35.06 -24.97
CA PRO A 170 -6.93 -36.22 -24.67
C PRO A 170 -7.37 -36.91 -25.97
N SER A 171 -7.25 -38.24 -26.02
CA SER A 171 -7.62 -39.08 -27.18
C SER A 171 -9.14 -39.10 -27.46
N PHE A 172 -9.91 -38.21 -26.82
CA PHE A 172 -11.35 -38.05 -27.00
C PHE A 172 -11.64 -36.59 -27.36
N ALA A 173 -12.62 -36.38 -28.23
CA ALA A 173 -12.96 -35.05 -28.74
C ALA A 173 -13.44 -34.15 -27.60
N VAL A 174 -12.66 -33.10 -27.30
CA VAL A 174 -13.07 -32.01 -26.42
C VAL A 174 -13.65 -30.86 -27.24
N PRO A 175 -14.72 -30.19 -26.77
CA PRO A 175 -15.21 -28.97 -27.39
C PRO A 175 -14.11 -27.90 -27.39
N ALA A 176 -13.81 -27.32 -28.56
CA ALA A 176 -12.81 -26.26 -28.65
C ALA A 176 -13.27 -25.04 -27.84
N LEU A 177 -12.54 -24.69 -26.78
CA LEU A 177 -12.74 -23.44 -26.06
C LEU A 177 -12.31 -22.28 -26.98
N PRO A 178 -13.08 -21.18 -27.06
CA PRO A 178 -12.68 -20.00 -27.81
C PRO A 178 -11.58 -19.25 -27.04
N ILE A 179 -10.36 -19.80 -27.07
CA ILE A 179 -9.17 -19.11 -26.56
C ILE A 179 -8.76 -18.12 -27.64
N LYS A 180 -9.13 -16.85 -27.42
CA LYS A 180 -8.77 -15.72 -28.28
C LYS A 180 -7.24 -15.61 -28.36
N LYS A 181 -6.65 -16.16 -29.42
CA LYS A 181 -5.26 -15.91 -29.79
C LYS A 181 -5.20 -14.56 -30.51
N GLU A 182 -5.23 -13.47 -29.77
CA GLU A 182 -4.92 -12.15 -30.32
C GLU A 182 -3.41 -11.96 -30.28
N SER A 183 -2.74 -12.59 -31.25
CA SER A 183 -1.32 -12.38 -31.53
C SER A 183 -1.07 -12.50 -33.03
N ASP A 184 -1.70 -11.64 -33.82
CA ASP A 184 -1.23 -11.30 -35.16
C ASP A 184 -0.64 -9.90 -35.09
N HIS A 185 0.68 -9.86 -34.89
CA HIS A 185 1.50 -8.75 -35.30
C HIS A 185 1.71 -8.87 -36.82
N VAL A 186 1.18 -7.90 -37.57
CA VAL A 186 1.80 -7.33 -38.77
C VAL A 186 1.72 -5.82 -38.66
#